data_AF-A0A7S3XBZ5-F1
#
_entry.id   AF-A0A7S3XBZ5-F1
#
_cell.length_a   1.000
_cell.length_b   1.000
_cell.length_c   1.000
_cell.angle_alpha   90.00
_cell.angle_beta   90.00
_cell.angle_gamma   90.00
#
_symmetry.space_group_name_H-M   'P 1'
#
loop_
_entity.id
_entity.type
_entity.pdbx_description
1 polymer ?
#
loop_
_entity_poly.entity_id
_entity_poly.type
_entity_poly.pdbx_seq_one_letter_code
_entity_poly.pdbx_strand_id
1 'polypeptide(L)'
;AQETMLLLLIGIAANLLAFLLDHLIETLVAQRARTAQSESSFLHSYAVWTGSALLSCTISAMCVDFIGPASAGSGIPQMKSVLAGMRVHDYLSVRTLCAKMLSLVFALAGGLSVGKEGPYVHITACAAALFMRMPGFRRIARDDGLKRQMLSVG
;
A
#
# COMPACT_ATOMS: atom_id res chain seq x y z
N ALA A 1 -27.97 0.40 -7.84
CA ALA A 1 -27.94 0.31 -6.36
C ALA A 1 -26.69 -0.40 -5.85
N GLN A 2 -26.41 -1.65 -6.24
CA GLN A 2 -25.21 -2.36 -5.78
C GLN A 2 -23.91 -1.71 -6.25
N GLU A 3 -23.85 -1.24 -7.51
CA GLU A 3 -22.67 -0.55 -8.05
C GLU A 3 -22.38 0.77 -7.33
N THR A 4 -23.39 1.62 -7.14
CA THR A 4 -23.26 2.89 -6.42
C THR A 4 -22.87 2.70 -4.95
N MET A 5 -23.41 1.66 -4.30
CA MET A 5 -23.01 1.28 -2.94
C MET A 5 -21.56 0.81 -2.89
N LEU A 6 -21.11 0.01 -3.87
CA LEU A 6 -19.73 -0.45 -3.97
C LEU A 6 -18.77 0.73 -4.20
N LEU A 7 -19.10 1.67 -5.08
CA LEU A 7 -18.30 2.86 -5.34
C LEU A 7 -18.12 3.70 -4.07
N LEU A 8 -19.18 3.89 -3.29
CA LEU A 8 -19.12 4.59 -2.01
C LEU A 8 -18.18 3.87 -1.03
N LEU A 9 -18.29 2.54 -0.91
CA LEU A 9 -17.44 1.74 -0.03
C LEU A 9 -15.96 1.79 -0.45
N ILE A 10 -15.68 1.73 -1.75
CA ILE A 10 -14.32 1.85 -2.29
C ILE A 10 -13.75 3.22 -1.92
N GLY A 11 -14.48 4.30 -2.13
CA GLY A 11 -14.03 5.66 -1.79
C GLY A 11 -13.74 5.85 -0.30
N ILE A 12 -14.65 5.38 0.57
CA ILE A 12 -14.46 5.45 2.03
C ILE A 12 -13.21 4.65 2.44
N ALA A 13 -13.07 3.42 1.94
CA ALA A 13 -11.94 2.57 2.29
C ALA A 13 -10.62 3.12 1.75
N ALA A 14 -10.60 3.65 0.53
CA ALA A 14 -9.43 4.26 -0.07
C ALA A 14 -8.90 5.42 0.79
N ASN A 15 -9.80 6.34 1.18
CA ASN A 15 -9.43 7.47 2.01
C ASN A 15 -8.99 7.05 3.42
N LEU A 16 -9.68 6.07 4.02
CA LEU A 16 -9.32 5.54 5.33
C LEU A 16 -7.93 4.87 5.31
N LEU A 17 -7.65 4.07 4.27
CA LEU A 17 -6.35 3.43 4.09
C LEU A 17 -5.25 4.46 3.85
N ALA A 18 -5.48 5.46 3.01
CA ALA A 18 -4.52 6.53 2.78
C ALA A 18 -4.22 7.30 4.07
N PHE A 19 -5.25 7.70 4.82
CA PHE A 19 -5.11 8.36 6.11
C PHE A 19 -4.33 7.50 7.12
N LEU A 20 -4.66 6.21 7.21
CA LEU A 20 -3.96 5.29 8.11
C LEU A 20 -2.48 5.16 7.74
N LEU A 21 -2.16 5.00 6.46
CA LEU A 21 -0.78 4.88 5.99
C LEU A 21 0.01 6.16 6.26
N ASP A 22 -0.56 7.32 5.96
CA ASP A 22 0.06 8.62 6.24
C ASP A 22 0.30 8.81 7.75
N HIS A 23 -0.70 8.50 8.58
CA HIS A 23 -0.56 8.59 10.03
C HIS A 23 0.52 7.65 10.59
N LEU A 24 0.63 6.43 10.05
CA LEU A 24 1.68 5.48 10.44
C LEU A 24 3.07 5.97 10.03
N ILE A 25 3.22 6.49 8.81
CA ILE A 25 4.48 7.04 8.31
C ILE A 25 4.92 8.21 9.19
N GLU A 26 4.04 9.18 9.43
CA GLU A 26 4.33 10.34 10.27
C GLU A 26 4.70 9.95 11.69
N THR A 27 3.99 8.99 12.27
CA THR A 27 4.28 8.51 13.63
C THR A 27 5.66 7.86 13.68
N LEU A 28 6.02 7.00 12.72
CA LEU A 28 7.33 6.34 12.68
C LEU A 28 8.48 7.34 12.45
N VAL A 29 8.30 8.30 11.55
CA VAL A 29 9.27 9.38 11.32
C VAL A 29 9.45 10.23 12.58
N ALA A 30 8.35 10.58 13.25
CA ALA A 30 8.40 11.34 14.49
C ALA A 30 9.10 10.56 15.62
N GLN A 31 8.84 9.25 15.75
CA GLN A 31 9.55 8.41 16.71
C GLN A 31 11.06 8.39 16.43
N ARG A 32 11.47 8.15 15.17
CA ARG A 32 12.87 8.20 14.75
C ARG A 32 13.54 9.53 15.06
N ALA A 33 12.86 10.64 14.81
CA ALA A 33 13.38 11.98 15.11
C ALA A 33 13.56 12.21 16.62
N ARG A 34 12.59 11.77 17.44
CA ARG A 34 12.68 11.87 18.91
C ARG A 34 13.84 11.06 19.45
N THR A 35 14.04 9.83 18.98
CA THR A 35 15.15 8.98 19.42
C THR A 35 16.51 9.57 19.05
N ALA A 36 16.65 10.12 17.84
CA ALA A 36 17.90 10.74 17.41
C ALA A 36 18.22 12.04 18.19
N GLN A 37 17.21 12.84 18.54
CA GLN A 37 17.40 14.10 19.27
C GLN A 37 17.59 13.93 20.79
N SER A 38 17.28 12.75 21.33
CA SER A 38 17.46 12.45 22.76
C SER A 38 18.94 12.32 23.16
N GLU A 39 19.84 12.14 22.18
CA GLU A 39 21.26 11.91 22.42
C GLU A 39 22.05 13.23 22.43
N SER A 40 22.88 13.43 23.45
CA SER A 40 23.70 14.65 23.61
C SER A 40 24.93 14.68 22.70
N SER A 41 25.42 13.51 22.29
CA SER A 41 26.62 13.36 21.48
C SER A 41 26.28 13.29 19.99
N PHE A 42 26.89 14.18 19.19
CA PHE A 42 26.67 14.25 17.73
C PHE A 42 26.85 12.90 17.02
N LEU A 43 27.93 12.17 17.33
CA LEU A 43 28.22 10.86 16.71
C LEU A 43 27.13 9.82 17.01
N HIS A 44 26.62 9.79 18.26
CA HIS A 44 25.55 8.86 18.64
C HIS A 44 24.22 9.24 17.99
N SER A 45 23.86 10.52 17.99
CA SER A 45 22.66 11.01 17.29
C SER A 45 22.69 10.68 15.80
N TYR A 46 23.84 10.88 15.14
CA TYR A 46 24.03 10.54 13.73
C TYR A 46 23.95 9.02 13.47
N ALA A 47 24.59 8.21 14.32
CA ALA A 47 24.53 6.74 14.22
C ALA A 47 23.10 6.22 14.42
N VAL A 48 22.36 6.74 15.40
CA VAL A 48 20.95 6.37 15.64
C VAL A 48 20.07 6.79 14.46
N TRP A 49 20.24 8.01 13.95
CA TRP A 49 19.46 8.51 12.82
C TRP A 49 19.65 7.67 11.55
N THR A 50 20.89 7.31 11.22
CA THR A 50 21.24 6.54 10.02
C THR A 50 20.94 5.05 10.20
N GLY A 51 21.22 4.48 11.37
CA GLY A 51 20.95 3.09 11.70
C GLY A 51 19.46 2.76 11.72
N SER A 52 18.63 3.62 12.33
CA SER A 52 17.17 3.44 12.32
C SER A 52 16.56 3.57 10.91
N ALA A 53 17.14 4.44 10.07
CA ALA A 53 16.79 4.53 8.65
C ALA A 53 17.04 3.19 7.95
N LEU A 54 18.28 2.70 8.04
CA LEU A 54 18.70 1.49 7.36
C LEU A 54 17.87 0.29 7.81
N LEU A 55 17.63 0.17 9.12
CA LEU A 55 16.77 -0.87 9.68
C LEU A 55 15.37 -0.82 9.07
N SER A 56 14.74 0.35 9.02
CA SER A 56 13.40 0.52 8.43
C SER A 56 13.39 0.11 6.95
N CYS A 57 14.41 0.49 6.18
CA CYS A 57 14.55 0.11 4.78
C CYS A 57 14.73 -1.40 4.60
N THR A 58 15.53 -2.04 5.46
CA THR A 58 15.72 -3.50 5.42
C THR A 58 14.42 -4.23 5.75
N ILE A 59 13.66 -3.79 6.76
CA ILE A 59 12.35 -4.35 7.08
C ILE A 59 11.40 -4.22 5.89
N SER A 60 11.38 -3.06 5.23
CA SER A 60 10.59 -2.87 4.00
C SER A 60 10.93 -3.91 2.92
N ALA A 61 12.22 -4.12 2.63
CA ALA A 61 12.66 -5.09 1.64
C ALA A 61 12.26 -6.53 2.04
N MET A 62 12.50 -6.90 3.30
CA MET A 62 12.10 -8.21 3.84
C MET A 62 10.58 -8.43 3.75
N CYS A 63 9.75 -7.40 3.99
CA CYS A 63 8.31 -7.49 3.82
C CYS A 63 7.92 -7.83 2.38
N VAL A 64 8.57 -7.23 1.38
CA VAL A 64 8.30 -7.55 -0.03
C VAL A 64 8.71 -8.99 -0.35
N ASP A 65 9.93 -9.36 0.02
CA ASP A 65 10.52 -10.65 -0.35
C ASP A 65 9.82 -11.84 0.32
N PHE A 66 9.47 -11.73 1.60
CA PHE A 66 8.83 -12.81 2.34
C PHE A 66 7.31 -12.81 2.25
N ILE A 67 6.66 -11.64 2.30
CA ILE A 67 5.20 -11.59 2.34
C ILE A 67 4.62 -11.69 0.93
N GLY A 68 5.16 -11.02 -0.08
CA GLY A 68 4.53 -11.05 -1.39
C GLY A 68 5.32 -10.30 -2.45
N PRO A 69 6.15 -10.99 -3.26
CA PRO A 69 6.99 -10.34 -4.27
C PRO A 69 6.17 -9.55 -5.32
N ALA A 70 4.88 -9.88 -5.48
CA ALA A 70 3.94 -9.12 -6.30
C ALA A 70 3.67 -7.68 -5.79
N SER A 71 4.06 -7.35 -4.55
CA SER A 71 3.94 -6.00 -4.00
C SER A 71 5.08 -5.07 -4.40
N ALA A 72 6.13 -5.57 -5.06
CA ALA A 72 7.28 -4.77 -5.47
C ALA A 72 6.89 -3.64 -6.46
N GLY A 73 7.59 -2.50 -6.35
CA GLY A 73 7.43 -1.35 -7.24
C GLY A 73 6.11 -0.60 -7.09
N SER A 74 5.75 0.20 -8.09
CA SER A 74 4.57 1.08 -8.05
C SER A 74 3.24 0.31 -8.14
N GLY A 75 3.13 -0.64 -9.07
CA GLY A 75 1.86 -1.32 -9.40
C GLY A 75 1.06 -0.65 -10.52
N ILE A 76 1.36 0.60 -10.91
CA ILE A 76 0.69 1.24 -12.06
C ILE A 76 0.83 0.43 -13.36
N PRO A 77 2.03 -0.06 -13.75
CA PRO A 77 2.18 -0.82 -15.00
C PRO A 77 1.32 -2.10 -15.03
N GLN A 78 1.31 -2.84 -13.93
CA GLN A 78 0.53 -4.07 -13.78
C GLN A 78 -0.96 -3.77 -13.75
N MET A 79 -1.38 -2.67 -13.12
CA MET A 79 -2.78 -2.24 -13.13
C MET A 79 -3.25 -1.94 -14.55
N LYS A 80 -2.44 -1.23 -15.35
CA LYS A 80 -2.74 -1.00 -16.77
C LYS A 80 -2.90 -2.31 -17.53
N SER A 81 -2.06 -3.31 -17.27
CA SER A 81 -2.21 -4.64 -17.87
C SER A 81 -3.53 -5.32 -17.45
N VAL A 82 -3.92 -5.23 -16.17
CA VAL A 82 -5.19 -5.78 -15.68
C VAL A 82 -6.40 -5.10 -16.34
N LEU A 83 -6.37 -3.78 -16.49
CA LEU A 83 -7.43 -3.03 -17.18
C LEU A 83 -7.49 -3.36 -18.68
N ALA A 84 -6.35 -3.63 -19.30
CA ALA A 84 -6.27 -4.14 -20.67
C ALA A 84 -6.80 -5.58 -20.84
N GLY A 85 -7.14 -6.26 -19.74
CA GLY A 85 -7.70 -7.62 -19.74
C GLY A 85 -6.70 -8.73 -19.45
N MET A 86 -5.42 -8.40 -19.18
CA MET A 86 -4.42 -9.40 -18.80
C MET A 86 -4.65 -9.86 -17.36
N ARG A 87 -4.67 -11.17 -17.14
CA ARG A 87 -4.78 -11.75 -15.79
C ARG A 87 -3.40 -11.89 -15.16
N VAL A 88 -3.12 -11.08 -14.14
CA VAL A 88 -1.88 -11.17 -13.34
C VAL A 88 -2.18 -11.96 -12.07
N HIS A 89 -1.49 -13.09 -11.88
CA HIS A 89 -1.70 -13.98 -10.73
C HIS A 89 -1.33 -13.28 -9.42
N ASP A 90 -2.14 -13.48 -8.38
CA ASP A 90 -1.97 -12.94 -7.01
C ASP A 90 -1.79 -11.41 -6.85
N TYR A 91 -1.99 -10.66 -7.92
CA TYR A 91 -1.80 -9.21 -7.93
C TYR A 91 -2.82 -8.48 -7.04
N LEU A 92 -4.11 -8.81 -7.19
CA LEU A 92 -5.22 -8.24 -6.41
C LEU A 92 -5.59 -9.14 -5.22
N SER A 93 -4.62 -9.46 -4.36
CA SER A 93 -4.81 -10.33 -3.19
C SER A 93 -4.68 -9.57 -1.87
N VAL A 94 -5.31 -10.07 -0.79
CA VAL A 94 -5.11 -9.54 0.58
C VAL A 94 -3.63 -9.58 0.95
N ARG A 95 -2.93 -10.65 0.55
CA ARG A 95 -1.51 -10.85 0.82
C ARG A 95 -0.67 -9.72 0.21
N THR A 96 -0.90 -9.42 -1.07
CA THR A 96 -0.22 -8.32 -1.78
C THR A 96 -0.59 -6.96 -1.19
N LEU A 97 -1.86 -6.74 -0.83
CA LEU A 97 -2.31 -5.52 -0.16
C LEU A 97 -1.54 -5.28 1.16
N CYS A 98 -1.53 -6.26 2.06
CA CYS A 98 -0.82 -6.17 3.34
C CYS A 98 0.69 -5.98 3.15
N ALA A 99 1.30 -6.78 2.26
CA ALA A 99 2.72 -6.64 1.94
C ALA A 99 3.06 -5.23 1.46
N LYS A 100 2.25 -4.68 0.55
CA LYS A 100 2.49 -3.36 -0.06
C LYS A 100 2.32 -2.22 0.92
N MET A 101 1.29 -2.28 1.77
CA MET A 101 1.08 -1.31 2.84
C MET A 101 2.26 -1.27 3.81
N LEU A 102 2.68 -2.44 4.32
CA LEU A 102 3.79 -2.52 5.27
C LEU A 102 5.11 -2.05 4.65
N SER A 103 5.46 -2.55 3.45
CA SER A 103 6.68 -2.13 2.78
C SER A 103 6.69 -0.63 2.50
N LEU A 104 5.56 -0.05 2.09
CA LEU A 104 5.47 1.37 1.80
C LEU A 104 5.68 2.22 3.06
N VAL A 105 5.04 1.86 4.17
CA VAL A 105 5.18 2.56 5.45
C VAL A 105 6.64 2.56 5.90
N PHE A 106 7.30 1.40 5.89
CA PHE A 106 8.70 1.29 6.31
C PHE A 106 9.69 1.96 5.35
N ALA A 107 9.45 1.92 4.03
CA ALA A 107 10.29 2.61 3.05
C ALA A 107 10.26 4.13 3.24
N LEU A 108 9.06 4.70 3.44
CA LEU A 108 8.87 6.14 3.62
C LEU A 108 9.33 6.59 5.01
N ALA A 109 9.09 5.79 6.06
CA ALA A 109 9.65 6.05 7.38
C ALA A 109 11.19 5.98 7.42
N GLY A 110 11.78 5.10 6.59
CA GLY A 110 13.22 5.05 6.34
C GLY A 110 13.77 6.30 5.65
N GLY A 111 12.91 7.12 5.06
CA GLY A 111 13.29 8.34 4.34
C GLY A 111 13.78 8.09 2.92
N LEU A 112 13.40 6.96 2.30
CA LEU A 112 13.66 6.79 0.87
C LEU A 112 12.87 7.83 0.07
N SER A 113 13.52 8.39 -0.95
CA SER A 113 12.89 9.27 -1.93
C SER A 113 12.05 8.45 -2.92
N VAL A 114 10.88 7.98 -2.46
CA VAL A 114 9.91 7.24 -3.29
C VAL A 114 8.54 7.90 -3.18
N GLY A 115 7.79 7.90 -4.28
CA GLY A 115 6.41 8.41 -4.28
C GLY A 115 5.42 7.38 -3.73
N LYS A 116 4.48 7.83 -2.89
CA LYS A 116 3.36 7.02 -2.35
C LYS A 116 2.17 6.89 -3.31
N GLU A 117 2.05 7.80 -4.26
CA GLU A 117 0.90 7.90 -5.19
C GLU A 117 0.65 6.61 -5.99
N GLY A 118 1.69 6.02 -6.57
CA GLY A 118 1.56 4.79 -7.36
C GLY A 118 1.13 3.57 -6.53
N PRO A 119 1.82 3.29 -5.42
CA PRO A 119 1.39 2.27 -4.45
C PRO A 119 -0.03 2.47 -3.93
N TYR A 120 -0.48 3.71 -3.70
CA TYR A 120 -1.85 4.00 -3.23
C TYR A 120 -2.89 3.54 -4.24
N VAL A 121 -2.71 3.83 -5.53
CA VAL A 121 -3.62 3.33 -6.59
C VAL A 121 -3.69 1.79 -6.59
N HIS A 122 -2.59 1.09 -6.31
CA HIS A 122 -2.66 -0.37 -6.23
C HIS A 122 -3.37 -0.86 -4.96
N ILE A 123 -3.17 -0.18 -3.83
CA ILE A 123 -3.80 -0.49 -2.54
C ILE A 123 -5.33 -0.32 -2.64
N THR A 124 -5.80 0.75 -3.26
CA THR A 124 -7.22 1.05 -3.47
C THR A 124 -7.87 0.04 -4.41
N ALA A 125 -7.24 -0.31 -5.53
CA ALA A 125 -7.72 -1.36 -6.43
C ALA A 125 -7.74 -2.75 -5.77
N CYS A 126 -6.77 -3.06 -4.91
CA CYS A 126 -6.80 -4.27 -4.08
C CYS A 126 -7.99 -4.25 -3.12
N ALA A 127 -8.25 -3.14 -2.43
CA ALA A 127 -9.42 -3.00 -1.55
C ALA A 127 -10.74 -3.17 -2.33
N ALA A 128 -10.85 -2.57 -3.52
CA ALA A 128 -11.99 -2.77 -4.42
C ALA A 128 -12.19 -4.25 -4.79
N ALA A 129 -11.10 -4.96 -5.11
CA ALA A 129 -11.15 -6.39 -5.39
C ALA A 129 -11.62 -7.22 -4.19
N LEU A 130 -11.31 -6.81 -2.96
CA LEU A 130 -11.79 -7.47 -1.75
C LEU A 130 -13.28 -7.26 -1.53
N PHE A 131 -13.77 -6.03 -1.70
CA PHE A 131 -15.20 -5.76 -1.59
C PHE A 131 -16.01 -6.53 -2.64
N MET A 132 -15.50 -6.66 -3.85
CA MET A 132 -16.13 -7.47 -4.90
C MET A 132 -16.24 -8.97 -4.56
N ARG A 133 -15.36 -9.50 -3.70
CA ARG A 133 -15.42 -10.90 -3.25
C ARG A 133 -16.53 -11.14 -2.20
N MET A 134 -17.03 -10.10 -1.55
CA MET A 134 -18.10 -10.21 -0.56
C MET A 134 -19.42 -10.68 -1.20
N PRO A 135 -20.22 -11.50 -0.50
CA PRO A 135 -21.40 -12.15 -1.07
C PRO A 135 -22.41 -11.18 -1.71
N GLY A 136 -22.54 -9.95 -1.18
CA GLY A 136 -23.43 -8.92 -1.72
C GLY A 136 -23.00 -8.30 -3.06
N PHE A 137 -21.72 -8.44 -3.46
CA PHE A 137 -21.16 -7.82 -4.67
C PHE A 137 -20.62 -8.84 -5.69
N ARG A 138 -20.79 -10.15 -5.42
CA ARG A 138 -20.32 -11.23 -6.31
C ARG A 138 -20.86 -11.15 -7.74
N ARG A 139 -22.02 -10.52 -7.95
CA ARG A 139 -22.57 -10.27 -9.29
C ARG A 139 -21.62 -9.40 -10.12
N ILE A 140 -21.09 -8.34 -9.53
CA ILE A 140 -20.13 -7.42 -10.17
C ILE A 140 -18.79 -8.13 -10.42
N ALA A 141 -18.38 -9.01 -9.50
CA ALA A 141 -17.14 -9.77 -9.65
C ALA A 141 -17.16 -10.81 -10.79
N ARG A 142 -18.35 -11.28 -11.21
CA ARG A 142 -18.50 -12.26 -12.29
C ARG A 142 -18.49 -11.64 -13.69
N ASP A 143 -18.84 -10.36 -13.79
CA ASP A 143 -18.83 -9.62 -15.04
C ASP A 143 -17.45 -8.96 -15.21
N ASP A 144 -16.65 -9.44 -16.15
CA ASP A 144 -15.30 -8.93 -16.39
C ASP A 144 -15.28 -7.47 -16.87
N GLY A 145 -16.38 -6.96 -17.45
CA GLY A 145 -16.53 -5.56 -17.83
C GLY A 145 -16.77 -4.68 -16.61
N LEU A 146 -17.80 -4.98 -15.82
CA LEU A 146 -18.12 -4.25 -14.59
C LEU A 146 -16.99 -4.31 -13.56
N LYS A 147 -16.35 -5.48 -13.41
CA LYS A 147 -15.18 -5.65 -12.55
C LYS A 147 -14.05 -4.69 -12.93
N ARG A 148 -13.74 -4.57 -14.22
CA ARG A 148 -12.71 -3.64 -14.71
C ARG A 148 -13.10 -2.19 -14.48
N GLN A 149 -14.38 -1.84 -14.66
CA GLN A 149 -14.88 -0.49 -14.32
C GLN A 149 -14.67 -0.18 -12.84
N MET A 150 -15.02 -1.09 -11.92
CA MET A 150 -14.80 -0.88 -10.49
C MET A 150 -13.32 -0.78 -10.12
N LEU A 151 -12.44 -1.57 -10.77
CA LEU A 151 -10.98 -1.48 -10.57
C LEU A 151 -10.37 -0.20 -11.13
N SER A 152 -10.99 0.44 -12.13
CA SER A 152 -10.50 1.72 -12.67
C SER A 152 -10.85 2.92 -11.80
N VAL A 153 -11.83 2.77 -10.91
CA VAL A 153 -12.24 3.82 -9.96
C VAL A 153 -11.40 3.78 -8.67
N GLY A 154 -11.00 2.57 -8.25
CA GLY A 154 -10.04 2.40 -7.14
C GLY A 154 -8.65 2.77 -7.58
#